data_AF-A0A9R0ADF6-F1
#
_entry.id   AF-A0A9R0ADF6-F1
#
_cell.length_a   1.000
_cell.length_b   1.000
_cell.length_c   1.000
_cell.angle_alpha   90.00
_cell.angle_beta   90.00
_cell.angle_gamma   90.00
#
_symmetry.space_group_name_H-M   'P 1'
#
loop_
_entity.id
_entity.type
_entity.pdbx_description
1 polymer ?
#
loop_
_entity_poly.entity_id
_entity_poly.type
_entity_poly.pdbx_seq_one_letter_code
_entity_poly.pdbx_strand_id
1 'polypeptide(L)'
;MMRMEKIILEKLHWKVKAPTTLHFLRFFHSRIQEQLDTESRRILNLERLEAQLKACHCSFTFTKVKPSLLALALLSLEMEDQHECEALDDLQESLTVKAGELVCVRELVAKCLAEYASTKCLKPSGQRLRWMISGRTARQLKHSYYKITHLPTIPEYAC
;
A
#
# COMPACT_ATOMS: atom_id res chain seq x y z
N MET A 1 24.13 1.20 -7.57
CA MET A 1 22.68 1.50 -7.59
C MET A 1 22.26 2.56 -8.61
N MET A 2 23.10 3.57 -8.90
CA MET A 2 22.79 4.69 -9.82
C MET A 2 22.17 4.33 -11.19
N ARG A 3 22.55 3.19 -11.80
CA ARG A 3 21.97 2.78 -13.09
C ARG A 3 20.48 2.43 -12.98
N MET A 4 20.06 1.73 -11.94
CA MET A 4 18.66 1.31 -11.75
C MET A 4 17.78 2.51 -11.42
N GLU A 5 18.26 3.38 -10.53
CA GLU A 5 17.59 4.64 -10.17
C GLU A 5 17.36 5.52 -11.40
N LYS A 6 18.39 5.71 -12.23
CA LYS A 6 18.27 6.46 -13.48
C LYS A 6 17.19 5.87 -14.41
N ILE A 7 17.18 4.55 -14.60
CA ILE A 7 16.15 3.88 -15.42
C ILE A 7 14.75 4.12 -14.83
N ILE A 8 14.58 3.98 -13.52
CA ILE A 8 13.28 4.19 -12.87
C ILE A 8 12.82 5.65 -13.05
N LEU A 9 13.71 6.61 -12.83
CA LEU A 9 13.41 8.04 -13.01
C LEU A 9 13.02 8.35 -14.46
N GLU A 10 13.76 7.80 -15.43
CA GLU A 10 13.42 7.93 -16.86
C GLU A 10 12.04 7.33 -17.17
N LYS A 11 11.71 6.15 -16.62
CA LYS A 11 10.40 5.50 -16.78
C LYS A 11 9.25 6.27 -16.13
N LEU A 12 9.54 6.96 -15.03
CA LEU A 12 8.58 7.85 -14.37
C LEU A 12 8.53 9.25 -14.99
N HIS A 13 9.28 9.50 -16.08
CA HIS A 13 9.44 10.83 -16.69
C HIS A 13 9.85 11.90 -15.66
N TRP A 14 10.68 11.51 -14.69
CA TRP A 14 11.13 12.34 -13.57
C TRP A 14 9.99 12.86 -12.66
N LYS A 15 8.78 12.31 -12.78
CA LYS A 15 7.61 12.64 -11.95
C LYS A 15 7.55 11.73 -10.71
N VAL A 16 8.42 12.00 -9.75
CA VAL A 16 8.52 11.21 -8.51
C VAL A 16 7.50 11.56 -7.43
N LYS A 17 6.83 12.72 -7.53
CA LYS A 17 5.86 13.21 -6.53
C LYS A 17 4.40 12.98 -6.97
N ALA A 18 4.07 11.76 -7.36
CA ALA A 18 2.69 11.41 -7.66
C ALA A 18 1.87 11.23 -6.36
N PRO A 19 0.61 11.70 -6.30
CA PRO A 19 -0.27 11.43 -5.17
C PRO A 19 -0.45 9.92 -4.98
N THR A 20 -0.18 9.43 -3.78
CA THR A 20 -0.32 8.01 -3.41
C THR A 20 -1.59 7.79 -2.59
N THR A 21 -1.98 6.52 -2.41
CA THR A 21 -3.12 6.16 -1.54
C THR A 21 -2.91 6.69 -0.13
N LEU A 22 -1.67 6.66 0.38
CA LEU A 22 -1.33 7.21 1.69
C LEU A 22 -1.58 8.71 1.77
N HIS A 23 -1.31 9.45 0.69
CA HIS A 23 -1.55 10.88 0.64
C HIS A 23 -3.05 11.20 0.75
N PHE A 24 -3.89 10.50 -0.03
CA PHE A 24 -5.34 10.63 0.06
C PHE A 24 -5.90 10.18 1.40
N LEU A 25 -5.40 9.06 1.94
CA LEU A 25 -5.83 8.53 3.24
C LEU A 25 -5.61 9.53 4.36
N ARG A 26 -4.42 10.14 4.44
CA ARG A 26 -4.12 11.18 5.44
C ARG A 26 -4.98 12.43 5.25
N PHE A 27 -5.19 12.84 3.99
CA PHE A 27 -6.02 14.01 3.67
C PHE A 27 -7.49 13.79 4.07
N PHE A 28 -8.08 12.65 3.68
CA PHE A 28 -9.46 12.30 4.03
C PHE A 28 -9.62 12.10 5.54
N HIS A 29 -8.67 11.43 6.20
CA HIS A 29 -8.66 11.28 7.65
C HIS A 29 -8.69 12.64 8.35
N SER A 30 -7.83 13.59 7.95
CA SER A 30 -7.83 14.95 8.52
C SER A 30 -9.18 15.63 8.36
N ARG A 31 -9.78 15.54 7.17
CA ARG A 31 -11.08 16.17 6.88
C ARG A 31 -12.22 15.56 7.70
N ILE A 32 -12.27 14.23 7.83
CA ILE A 32 -13.27 13.53 8.63
C ILE A 32 -13.07 13.87 10.12
N GLN A 33 -11.83 13.92 10.59
CA GLN A 33 -11.51 14.22 11.98
C GLN A 33 -11.97 15.61 12.41
N GLU A 34 -12.01 16.59 11.50
CA GLU A 34 -12.56 17.92 11.77
C GLU A 34 -14.07 17.90 12.03
N GLN A 35 -14.81 17.00 11.38
CA GLN A 35 -16.26 16.89 11.48
C GLN A 35 -16.76 15.92 12.56
N LEU A 36 -15.92 14.98 13.01
CA LEU A 36 -16.28 14.02 14.07
C LEU A 36 -16.25 14.64 15.47
N ASP A 37 -17.12 14.11 16.35
CA ASP A 37 -17.11 14.37 17.79
C ASP A 37 -15.90 13.74 18.49
N THR A 38 -15.61 14.17 19.71
CA THR A 38 -14.40 13.76 20.44
C THR A 38 -14.31 12.26 20.73
N GLU A 39 -15.43 11.55 20.87
CA GLU A 39 -15.40 10.11 21.10
C GLU A 39 -15.19 9.34 19.80
N SER A 40 -15.86 9.72 18.70
CA SER A 40 -15.65 9.10 17.39
C SER A 40 -14.22 9.31 16.86
N ARG A 41 -13.58 10.44 17.20
CA ARG A 41 -12.16 10.68 16.86
C ARG A 41 -11.20 9.66 17.47
N ARG A 42 -11.55 9.03 18.59
CA ARG A 42 -10.69 8.01 19.22
C ARG A 42 -10.75 6.67 18.49
N ILE A 43 -11.85 6.42 17.80
CA ILE A 43 -12.10 5.17 17.06
C ILE A 43 -11.31 5.18 15.75
N LEU A 44 -11.24 6.33 15.08
CA LEU A 44 -10.42 6.50 13.87
C LEU A 44 -8.93 6.65 14.20
N ASN A 45 -8.18 5.56 14.10
CA ASN A 45 -6.74 5.55 14.31
C ASN A 45 -5.97 5.51 12.98
N LEU A 46 -5.24 6.60 12.68
CA LEU A 46 -4.41 6.71 11.48
C LEU A 46 -3.34 5.61 11.38
N GLU A 47 -2.70 5.21 12.47
CA GLU A 47 -1.67 4.17 12.45
C GLU A 47 -2.26 2.81 12.04
N ARG A 48 -3.47 2.51 12.50
CA ARG A 48 -4.20 1.30 12.10
C ARG A 48 -4.56 1.32 10.62
N LEU A 49 -5.08 2.45 10.12
CA LEU A 49 -5.38 2.64 8.69
C LEU A 49 -4.10 2.51 7.82
N GLU A 50 -2.97 3.06 8.26
CA GLU A 50 -1.69 2.90 7.56
C GLU A 50 -1.19 1.44 7.57
N ALA A 51 -1.41 0.71 8.67
CA ALA A 51 -1.07 -0.72 8.74
C ALA A 51 -1.94 -1.56 7.79
N GLN A 52 -3.25 -1.27 7.73
CA GLN A 52 -4.17 -1.89 6.77
C GLN A 52 -3.77 -1.56 5.32
N LEU A 53 -3.40 -0.31 5.04
CA LEU A 53 -2.91 0.09 3.72
C LEU A 53 -1.65 -0.68 3.32
N LYS A 54 -0.70 -0.87 4.24
CA LYS A 54 0.49 -1.69 3.98
C LYS A 54 0.11 -3.13 3.62
N ALA A 55 -0.86 -3.72 4.32
CA ALA A 55 -1.38 -5.05 4.00
C ALA A 55 -2.02 -5.09 2.60
N CYS A 56 -2.83 -4.10 2.23
CA CYS A 56 -3.39 -3.99 0.89
C CYS A 56 -2.29 -3.88 -0.19
N HIS A 57 -1.23 -3.10 0.04
CA HIS A 57 -0.12 -2.98 -0.91
C HIS A 57 0.71 -4.27 -1.08
N CYS A 58 0.59 -5.25 -0.18
CA CYS A 58 1.15 -6.58 -0.38
C CYS A 58 0.36 -7.41 -1.42
N SER A 59 -0.83 -6.96 -1.81
CA SER A 59 -1.67 -7.63 -2.81
C SER A 59 -1.63 -6.88 -4.14
N PHE A 60 -1.33 -7.62 -5.22
CA PHE A 60 -1.29 -7.08 -6.57
C PHE A 60 -2.64 -6.52 -7.03
N THR A 61 -3.76 -7.01 -6.46
CA THR A 61 -5.12 -6.57 -6.79
C THR A 61 -5.28 -5.05 -6.70
N PHE A 62 -4.66 -4.43 -5.69
CA PHE A 62 -4.81 -3.00 -5.42
C PHE A 62 -3.94 -2.10 -6.31
N THR A 63 -3.01 -2.66 -7.09
CA THR A 63 -2.16 -1.86 -8.00
C THR A 63 -2.94 -1.18 -9.12
N LYS A 64 -4.13 -1.70 -9.45
CA LYS A 64 -5.01 -1.16 -10.50
C LYS A 64 -6.13 -0.27 -9.94
N VAL A 65 -6.29 -0.22 -8.63
CA VAL A 65 -7.35 0.57 -7.97
C VAL A 65 -6.89 2.02 -7.90
N LYS A 66 -7.82 2.96 -8.13
CA LYS A 66 -7.55 4.39 -7.97
C LYS A 66 -7.09 4.66 -6.52
N PRO A 67 -5.99 5.40 -6.31
CA PRO A 67 -5.49 5.69 -4.96
C PRO A 67 -6.51 6.35 -4.03
N SER A 68 -7.31 7.29 -4.54
CA SER A 68 -8.38 7.94 -3.77
C SER A 68 -9.50 6.96 -3.38
N LEU A 69 -9.89 6.08 -4.30
CA LEU A 69 -10.93 5.07 -4.05
C LEU A 69 -10.48 4.05 -3.00
N LEU A 70 -9.23 3.60 -3.04
CA LEU A 70 -8.68 2.69 -2.03
C LEU A 70 -8.62 3.35 -0.65
N ALA A 71 -8.21 4.62 -0.59
CA ALA A 71 -8.20 5.39 0.66
C ALA A 71 -9.62 5.56 1.24
N LEU A 72 -10.60 5.88 0.40
CA LEU A 72 -12.01 5.99 0.82
C LEU A 72 -12.56 4.64 1.29
N ALA A 73 -12.24 3.55 0.60
CA ALA A 73 -12.67 2.20 0.98
C ALA A 73 -12.10 1.74 2.33
N LEU A 74 -10.84 2.07 2.63
CA LEU A 74 -10.23 1.81 3.94
C LEU A 74 -10.94 2.58 5.06
N LEU A 75 -11.22 3.86 4.85
CA LEU A 75 -11.97 4.69 5.81
C LEU A 75 -13.40 4.17 6.00
N SER A 76 -14.10 3.88 4.90
CA SER A 76 -15.45 3.32 4.94
C SER A 76 -15.53 1.99 5.69
N LEU A 77 -14.49 1.15 5.59
CA LEU A 77 -14.42 -0.11 6.31
C LEU A 77 -14.17 0.09 7.82
N GLU A 78 -13.29 1.02 8.19
CA GLU A 78 -12.99 1.31 9.61
C GLU A 78 -14.17 2.00 10.32
N MET A 79 -15.01 2.71 9.56
CA MET A 79 -16.19 3.43 10.05
C MET A 79 -17.49 2.64 9.94
N GLU A 80 -17.47 1.37 9.52
CA GLU A 80 -18.68 0.57 9.30
C GLU A 80 -19.52 0.37 10.59
N ASP A 81 -18.89 0.41 11.77
CA ASP A 81 -19.56 0.39 13.08
C ASP A 81 -20.20 1.74 13.46
N GLN A 82 -19.80 2.85 12.80
CA GLN A 82 -20.35 4.19 13.00
C GLN A 82 -21.39 4.45 11.91
N HIS A 83 -22.64 4.08 12.17
CA HIS A 83 -23.72 3.99 11.18
C HIS A 83 -24.05 5.28 10.39
N GLU A 84 -23.55 6.45 10.79
CA GLU A 84 -23.93 7.74 10.20
C GLU A 84 -22.72 8.70 10.18
N CYS A 85 -21.92 8.65 9.12
CA CYS A 85 -20.88 9.65 8.89
C CYS A 85 -21.13 10.41 7.59
N GLU A 86 -21.85 11.53 7.71
CA GLU A 86 -22.11 12.47 6.61
C GLU A 86 -20.82 12.91 5.90
N ALA A 87 -19.70 13.01 6.63
CA ALA A 87 -18.38 13.36 6.09
C ALA A 87 -17.89 12.35 5.02
N LEU A 88 -18.27 11.08 5.14
CA LEU A 88 -17.89 10.04 4.20
C LEU A 88 -18.71 10.13 2.90
N ASP A 89 -20.00 10.47 3.02
CA ASP A 89 -20.90 10.71 1.90
C ASP A 89 -20.48 11.96 1.12
N ASP A 90 -20.18 13.07 1.82
CA ASP A 90 -19.62 14.30 1.24
C ASP A 90 -18.33 14.01 0.44
N LEU A 91 -17.46 13.17 0.99
CA LEU A 91 -16.23 12.75 0.32
C LEU A 91 -16.53 11.92 -0.91
N GLN A 92 -17.45 10.96 -0.83
CA GLN A 92 -17.86 10.13 -1.97
C GLN A 92 -18.43 10.98 -3.11
N GLU A 93 -19.30 11.93 -2.80
CA GLU A 93 -19.89 12.87 -3.77
C GLU A 93 -18.81 13.75 -4.41
N SER A 94 -17.93 14.34 -3.60
CA SER A 94 -16.85 15.21 -4.09
C SER A 94 -15.86 14.47 -5.01
N LEU A 95 -15.67 13.16 -4.80
CA LEU A 95 -14.81 12.32 -5.62
C LEU A 95 -15.54 11.72 -6.82
N THR A 96 -16.85 11.95 -6.98
CA THR A 96 -17.70 11.39 -8.04
C THR A 96 -17.62 9.86 -8.12
N VAL A 97 -17.45 9.22 -6.96
CA VAL A 97 -17.31 7.75 -6.86
C VAL A 97 -18.70 7.12 -6.91
N LYS A 98 -18.88 6.16 -7.81
CA LYS A 98 -20.13 5.37 -7.86
C LYS A 98 -20.21 4.50 -6.61
N ALA A 99 -21.38 4.46 -5.95
CA ALA A 99 -21.59 3.65 -4.75
C ALA A 99 -21.19 2.17 -4.95
N GLY A 100 -21.53 1.58 -6.11
CA GLY A 100 -21.15 0.20 -6.43
C GLY A 100 -19.64 -0.02 -6.56
N GLU A 101 -18.87 0.98 -7.03
CA GLU A 101 -17.40 0.89 -7.08
C GLU A 101 -16.80 0.91 -5.67
N LEU A 102 -17.33 1.77 -4.78
CA LEU A 102 -16.89 1.84 -3.39
C LEU A 102 -17.16 0.53 -2.65
N VAL A 103 -18.38 0.00 -2.76
CA VAL A 103 -18.76 -1.28 -2.12
C VAL A 103 -17.84 -2.41 -2.57
N CYS A 104 -17.60 -2.54 -3.88
CA CYS A 104 -16.75 -3.60 -4.42
C CYS A 104 -15.30 -3.50 -3.90
N VAL A 105 -14.71 -2.30 -3.91
CA VAL A 105 -13.33 -2.12 -3.42
C VAL A 105 -13.26 -2.35 -1.90
N ARG A 106 -14.27 -1.93 -1.15
CA ARG A 106 -14.36 -2.15 0.30
C ARG A 106 -14.41 -3.64 0.66
N GLU A 107 -15.22 -4.43 -0.05
CA GLU A 107 -15.25 -5.89 0.10
C GLU A 107 -13.89 -6.54 -0.21
N LEU A 108 -13.21 -6.07 -1.26
CA LEU A 108 -11.86 -6.54 -1.59
C LEU A 108 -10.85 -6.21 -0.49
N VAL A 109 -10.93 -5.01 0.10
CA VAL A 109 -10.10 -4.61 1.25
C VAL A 109 -10.37 -5.53 2.43
N ALA A 110 -11.63 -5.72 2.82
CA ALA A 110 -12.01 -6.59 3.93
C ALA A 110 -11.47 -8.01 3.76
N LYS A 111 -11.64 -8.58 2.55
CA LYS A 111 -11.09 -9.90 2.21
C LYS A 111 -9.57 -9.93 2.31
N CYS A 112 -8.88 -8.92 1.76
CA CYS A 112 -7.42 -8.84 1.81
C CYS A 112 -6.90 -8.76 3.25
N LEU A 113 -7.56 -7.99 4.12
CA LEU A 113 -7.17 -7.85 5.52
C LEU A 113 -7.39 -9.16 6.29
N ALA A 114 -8.50 -9.85 6.05
CA ALA A 114 -8.76 -11.16 6.63
C ALA A 114 -7.71 -12.21 6.19
N GLU A 115 -7.38 -12.23 4.90
CA GLU A 115 -6.33 -13.10 4.36
C GLU A 115 -4.96 -12.74 4.94
N TYR A 116 -4.63 -11.46 5.04
CA TYR A 116 -3.36 -10.98 5.59
C TYR A 116 -3.23 -11.29 7.09
N ALA A 117 -4.33 -11.23 7.84
CA ALA A 117 -4.35 -11.60 9.25
C ALA A 117 -4.18 -13.11 9.46
N SER A 118 -4.57 -13.93 8.48
CA SER A 118 -4.46 -15.40 8.52
C SER A 118 -3.01 -15.89 8.62
N THR A 119 -2.82 -17.02 9.29
CA THR A 119 -1.53 -17.73 9.38
C THR A 119 -1.06 -18.32 8.05
N LYS A 120 -1.94 -18.37 7.03
CA LYS A 120 -1.63 -18.86 5.68
C LYS A 120 -0.87 -17.83 4.84
N CYS A 121 -0.89 -16.56 5.22
CA CYS A 121 -0.22 -15.50 4.46
C CYS A 121 1.25 -15.40 4.90
N LEU A 122 2.17 -15.53 3.93
CA LEU A 122 3.58 -15.22 4.15
C LEU A 122 3.71 -13.70 4.25
N LYS A 123 3.49 -13.17 5.46
CA LYS A 123 3.81 -11.79 5.78
C LYS A 123 5.29 -11.58 5.42
N PRO A 124 5.69 -10.43 4.87
CA PRO A 124 7.10 -10.07 4.82
C PRO A 124 7.59 -10.04 6.27
N SER A 125 8.12 -11.16 6.75
CA SER A 125 8.76 -11.22 8.05
C SER A 125 9.93 -10.25 7.95
N GLY A 126 10.22 -9.49 9.00
CA GLY A 126 11.44 -8.68 9.06
C GLY A 126 12.73 -9.52 8.92
N GLN A 127 12.62 -10.81 8.63
CA GLN A 127 13.70 -11.68 8.26
C GLN A 127 14.18 -11.33 6.86
N ARG A 128 15.50 -11.40 6.70
CA ARG A 128 16.20 -11.17 5.45
C ARG A 128 15.58 -11.98 4.31
N LEU A 129 15.11 -11.28 3.26
CA LEU A 129 14.64 -11.90 2.02
C LEU A 129 15.75 -12.79 1.47
N ARG A 130 15.62 -14.12 1.65
CA ARG A 130 16.50 -15.09 1.00
C ARG A 130 15.95 -15.34 -0.39
N TRP A 131 16.58 -14.75 -1.38
CA TRP A 131 16.32 -15.06 -2.78
C TRP A 131 16.69 -16.52 -3.05
N MET A 132 15.70 -17.42 -3.04
CA MET A 132 15.87 -18.77 -3.56
C MET A 132 15.83 -18.71 -5.08
N ILE A 133 17.02 -18.72 -5.66
CA ILE A 133 17.19 -18.75 -7.10
C ILE A 133 17.01 -20.19 -7.59
N SER A 134 16.26 -20.39 -8.69
CA SER A 134 16.07 -21.73 -9.27
C SER A 134 17.42 -22.37 -9.63
N GLY A 135 17.53 -23.70 -9.58
CA GLY A 135 18.77 -24.40 -9.95
C GLY A 135 19.26 -24.06 -11.37
N ARG A 136 18.34 -23.78 -12.31
CA ARG A 136 18.67 -23.31 -13.66
C ARG A 136 19.28 -21.91 -13.63
N THR A 137 18.62 -20.97 -12.95
CA THR A 137 19.09 -19.59 -12.81
C THR A 137 20.42 -19.53 -12.06
N ALA A 138 20.64 -20.39 -11.05
CA ALA A 138 21.91 -20.50 -10.33
C ALA A 138 23.04 -20.99 -11.24
N ARG A 139 22.78 -21.98 -12.13
CA ARG A 139 23.76 -22.45 -13.11
C ARG A 139 24.07 -21.40 -14.18
N GLN A 140 23.07 -20.65 -14.65
CA GLN A 140 23.25 -19.54 -15.57
C GLN A 140 24.09 -18.41 -14.95
N LEU A 141 23.82 -18.06 -13.69
CA LEU A 141 24.59 -17.06 -12.94
C LEU A 141 26.02 -17.52 -12.66
N LYS A 142 26.27 -18.82 -12.45
CA LYS A 142 27.63 -19.36 -12.29
C LYS A 142 28.50 -19.10 -13.53
N HIS A 143 27.94 -19.18 -14.73
CA HIS A 143 28.69 -18.91 -15.96
C HIS A 143 28.93 -17.41 -16.19
N SER A 144 28.04 -16.53 -15.72
CA SER A 144 28.27 -15.09 -15.76
C SER A 144 29.17 -14.58 -14.62
N TYR A 145 29.29 -15.32 -13.51
CA TYR A 145 30.13 -14.96 -12.35
C TYR A 145 31.58 -14.68 -12.72
N TYR A 146 32.16 -15.45 -13.65
CA TYR A 146 33.53 -15.29 -14.12
C TYR A 146 33.74 -14.09 -15.07
N LYS A 147 32.67 -13.41 -15.50
CA LYS A 147 32.72 -12.27 -16.44
C LYS A 147 32.17 -10.97 -15.87
N ILE A 148 31.67 -10.98 -14.64
CA ILE A 148 31.14 -9.77 -13.98
C ILE A 148 32.29 -9.12 -13.21
N THR A 149 32.73 -7.95 -13.64
CA THR A 149 33.49 -7.04 -12.77
C THR A 149 32.69 -6.84 -11.48
N HIS A 150 33.26 -7.23 -10.34
CA HIS A 150 32.60 -7.21 -9.04
C HIS A 150 31.80 -5.90 -8.86
N LEU A 151 30.47 -6.00 -8.87
CA LEU A 151 29.62 -4.88 -8.52
C LEU A 151 29.94 -4.52 -7.06
N PRO A 152 30.21 -3.25 -6.75
CA PRO A 152 30.55 -2.87 -5.38
C PRO A 152 29.41 -3.28 -4.45
N THR A 153 29.77 -4.04 -3.42
CA THR A 153 28.87 -4.40 -2.31
C THR A 153 28.32 -3.10 -1.73
N ILE A 154 27.00 -3.00 -1.63
CA ILE A 154 26.36 -1.86 -0.95
C ILE A 154 26.77 -1.96 0.53
N PRO A 155 27.52 -0.98 1.08
CA PRO A 155 27.89 -1.04 2.48
C PRO A 155 26.62 -0.85 3.33
N GLU A 156 26.35 -1.83 4.19
CA GLU A 156 25.30 -1.74 5.18
C GLU A 156 25.85 -0.90 6.35
N TYR A 157 25.31 0.31 6.56
CA TYR A 157 25.58 1.06 7.79
C TYR A 157 24.84 0.38 8.93
N ALA A 158 25.57 -0.06 9.95
CA ALA A 158 24.99 -0.59 11.18
C ALA A 158 24.33 0.55 11.96
N CYS A 159 23.02 0.42 12.20
CA CYS A 159 22.31 1.14 13.26
C CYS A 159 21.98 0.14 14.37
#